data_AF-A0A9W8YRF5-F1
#
_entry.id   AF-A0A9W8YRF5-F1
#
_cell.length_a   1.000
_cell.length_b   1.000
_cell.length_c   1.000
_cell.angle_alpha   90.00
_cell.angle_beta   90.00
_cell.angle_gamma   90.00
#
_symmetry.space_group_name_H-M   'P 1'
#
loop_
_entity.id
_entity.type
_entity.pdbx_description
1 polymer ?
#
loop_
_entity_poly.entity_id
_entity_poly.type
_entity_poly.pdbx_seq_one_letter_code
_entity_poly.pdbx_strand_id
1 'polypeptide(L)'
;MQYHIVIAALIAAVSAQASSSLADADFGDCTPTIDFQLGRAEFNRKADEGTFFPTDDTLVANSGQGDALNPNIITNFVCDQLVNVCGANDAAQSACADAQALVQGLGTKDQSTADAFNEALGF
;
A
#
# COMPACT_ATOMS: atom_id res chain seq x y z
N MET A 1 2.62 -13.89 -59.45
CA MET A 1 3.78 -13.34 -58.73
C MET A 1 3.35 -13.07 -57.30
N GLN A 2 3.69 -14.01 -56.44
CA GLN A 2 3.40 -14.07 -55.02
C GLN A 2 4.41 -13.19 -54.28
N TYR A 3 3.97 -12.24 -53.47
CA TYR A 3 4.81 -11.68 -52.41
C TYR A 3 4.03 -11.67 -51.11
N HIS A 4 4.64 -12.33 -50.14
CA HIS A 4 4.06 -12.75 -48.90
C HIS A 4 3.85 -11.56 -47.98
N ILE A 5 2.64 -11.46 -47.44
CA ILE A 5 2.33 -10.64 -46.28
C ILE A 5 3.08 -11.28 -45.09
N VAL A 6 4.11 -10.60 -44.59
CA VAL A 6 4.74 -10.95 -43.31
C VAL A 6 4.00 -10.19 -42.22
N ILE A 7 3.00 -10.84 -41.60
CA ILE A 7 2.42 -10.39 -40.33
C ILE A 7 3.40 -10.77 -39.23
N ALA A 8 4.16 -9.80 -38.74
CA ALA A 8 4.89 -9.94 -37.48
C ALA A 8 3.87 -9.77 -36.34
N ALA A 9 3.46 -10.88 -35.73
CA ALA A 9 2.68 -10.85 -34.49
C ALA A 9 3.61 -10.39 -33.35
N LEU A 10 3.44 -9.14 -32.91
CA LEU A 10 3.95 -8.69 -31.62
C LEU A 10 3.16 -9.42 -30.53
N ILE A 11 3.81 -10.37 -29.87
CA ILE A 11 3.29 -10.95 -28.62
C ILE A 11 3.51 -9.87 -27.56
N ALA A 12 2.46 -9.12 -27.23
CA ALA A 12 2.44 -8.33 -26.02
C ALA A 12 2.50 -9.33 -24.84
N ALA A 13 3.57 -9.28 -24.06
CA ALA A 13 3.60 -9.92 -22.76
C ALA A 13 2.54 -9.21 -21.90
N VAL A 14 1.38 -9.83 -21.76
CA VAL A 14 0.47 -9.52 -20.66
C VAL A 14 1.22 -9.96 -19.40
N SER A 15 1.86 -9.02 -18.72
CA SER A 15 2.11 -9.17 -17.29
C SER A 15 0.73 -9.34 -16.67
N ALA A 16 0.40 -10.58 -16.30
CA ALA A 16 -0.66 -10.84 -15.36
C ALA A 16 -0.24 -10.14 -14.07
N GLN A 17 -0.65 -8.89 -13.92
CA GLN A 17 -0.76 -8.28 -12.61
C GLN A 17 -1.69 -9.23 -11.87
N ALA A 18 -1.14 -9.97 -10.90
CA ALA A 18 -1.95 -10.80 -10.04
C ALA A 18 -2.92 -9.84 -9.36
N SER A 19 -4.17 -9.83 -9.81
CA SER A 19 -5.26 -9.33 -8.99
C SER A 19 -5.35 -10.35 -7.86
N SER A 20 -4.58 -10.12 -6.80
CA SER A 20 -4.76 -10.77 -5.51
C SER A 20 -6.20 -10.49 -5.13
N SER A 21 -7.07 -11.46 -5.33
CA SER A 21 -8.46 -11.31 -4.94
C SER A 21 -8.46 -11.18 -3.42
N LEU A 22 -8.80 -9.99 -2.92
CA LEU A 22 -8.99 -9.72 -1.49
C LEU A 22 -10.06 -10.62 -0.84
N ALA A 23 -10.76 -11.43 -1.64
CA ALA A 23 -11.82 -12.35 -1.21
C ALA A 23 -11.40 -13.30 -0.07
N ASP A 24 -10.13 -13.66 0.02
CA ASP A 24 -9.59 -14.52 1.08
C ASP A 24 -8.76 -13.75 2.12
N ALA A 25 -8.58 -12.44 1.97
CA ALA A 25 -7.79 -11.63 2.89
C ALA A 25 -8.55 -11.40 4.21
N ASP A 26 -7.94 -11.81 5.32
CA ASP A 26 -8.40 -11.52 6.67
C ASP A 26 -7.30 -10.74 7.40
N PHE A 27 -7.54 -9.44 7.62
CA PHE A 27 -6.60 -8.54 8.29
C PHE A 27 -6.63 -8.68 9.83
N GLY A 28 -7.44 -9.61 10.35
CA GLY A 28 -7.61 -9.85 11.77
C GLY A 28 -8.24 -8.67 12.48
N ASP A 29 -7.66 -8.26 13.60
CA ASP A 29 -8.23 -7.21 14.47
C ASP A 29 -7.93 -5.78 13.98
N CYS A 30 -7.25 -5.61 12.85
CA CYS A 30 -6.84 -4.30 12.34
C CYS A 30 -7.55 -3.91 11.05
N THR A 31 -7.73 -2.61 10.87
CA THR A 31 -8.06 -1.97 9.58
C THR A 31 -6.78 -1.30 9.04
N PRO A 32 -5.95 -1.97 8.22
CA PRO A 32 -4.58 -1.53 7.90
C PRO A 32 -4.52 -0.37 6.90
N THR A 33 -5.18 0.74 7.21
CA THR A 33 -5.20 1.95 6.38
C THR A 33 -4.24 3.01 6.90
N ILE A 34 -3.81 3.88 5.98
CA ILE A 34 -2.99 5.06 6.28
C ILE A 34 -3.71 6.33 5.83
N ASP A 35 -3.38 7.45 6.45
CA ASP A 35 -3.75 8.77 5.97
C ASP A 35 -2.53 9.58 5.53
N PHE A 36 -2.78 10.71 4.88
CA PHE A 36 -1.79 11.74 4.63
C PHE A 36 -2.34 13.08 5.14
N GLN A 37 -1.53 13.81 5.91
CA GLN A 37 -1.92 15.12 6.44
C GLN A 37 -0.76 16.10 6.35
N LEU A 38 -1.07 17.36 6.04
CA LEU A 38 -0.12 18.46 6.20
C LEU A 38 -0.16 18.97 7.64
N GLY A 39 1.01 19.29 8.21
CA GLY A 39 1.08 19.99 9.49
C GLY A 39 0.55 19.22 10.69
N ARG A 40 0.78 17.90 10.72
CA ARG A 40 0.43 17.01 11.83
C ARG A 40 1.05 17.51 13.15
N ALA A 41 0.22 18.13 13.99
CA ALA A 41 0.66 18.88 15.17
C ALA A 41 1.18 17.95 16.28
N GLU A 42 0.64 16.74 16.36
CA GLU A 42 1.00 15.67 17.31
C GLU A 42 2.48 15.30 17.19
N PHE A 43 3.06 15.45 16.00
CA PHE A 43 4.46 15.18 15.71
C PHE A 43 5.28 16.44 15.40
N ASN A 44 4.75 17.63 15.73
CA ASN A 44 5.40 18.92 15.52
C ASN A 44 5.78 19.21 14.04
N ARG A 45 4.97 18.77 13.07
CA ARG A 45 5.19 19.04 11.65
C ARG A 45 4.80 20.47 11.29
N LYS A 46 5.51 21.04 10.30
CA LYS A 46 5.16 22.37 9.76
C LYS A 46 3.90 22.29 8.92
N ALA A 47 3.18 23.41 8.80
CA ALA A 47 1.89 23.48 8.07
C ALA A 47 1.95 23.01 6.61
N ASP A 48 3.12 23.05 5.96
CA ASP A 48 3.38 22.62 4.59
C ASP A 48 4.10 21.27 4.51
N GLU A 49 4.35 20.61 5.64
CA GLU A 49 5.04 19.33 5.73
C GLU A 49 4.02 18.19 5.81
N GLY A 50 3.96 17.41 4.73
CA GLY A 50 3.04 16.28 4.58
C GLY A 50 3.60 14.98 5.11
N THR A 51 2.82 14.28 5.94
CA THR A 51 3.23 13.01 6.54
C THR A 51 2.14 11.98 6.52
N PHE A 52 2.58 10.73 6.46
CA PHE A 52 1.73 9.56 6.52
C PHE A 52 1.68 8.97 7.91
N PHE A 53 0.51 8.47 8.31
CA PHE A 53 0.32 7.83 9.60
C PHE A 53 -0.73 6.70 9.49
N PRO A 54 -0.69 5.66 10.33
CA PRO A 54 -1.73 4.65 10.36
C PRO A 54 -2.99 5.24 10.97
N THR A 55 -4.16 4.81 10.52
CA THR A 55 -5.44 5.29 11.07
C THR A 55 -6.11 4.30 12.02
N ASP A 56 -5.57 3.07 12.13
CA ASP A 56 -6.10 2.05 13.03
C ASP A 56 -5.59 2.25 14.45
N ASP A 57 -6.53 2.32 15.40
CA ASP A 57 -6.21 2.56 16.81
C ASP A 57 -5.36 1.44 17.42
N THR A 58 -5.54 0.18 16.99
CA THR A 58 -4.74 -0.96 17.46
C THR A 58 -3.29 -0.80 17.00
N LEU A 59 -3.06 -0.40 15.74
CA LEU A 59 -1.73 -0.13 15.22
C LEU A 59 -1.06 1.07 15.92
N VAL A 60 -1.81 2.14 16.15
CA VAL A 60 -1.32 3.35 16.82
C VAL A 60 -0.94 3.07 18.28
N ALA A 61 -1.76 2.30 19.00
CA ALA A 61 -1.56 2.03 20.43
C ALA A 61 -0.39 1.08 20.72
N ASN A 62 -0.08 0.14 19.82
CA ASN A 62 0.81 -0.99 20.12
C ASN A 62 2.26 -0.84 19.60
N SER A 63 2.56 0.21 18.86
CA SER A 63 3.82 0.30 18.11
C SER A 63 4.80 1.39 18.54
N GLY A 64 4.32 2.44 19.21
CA GLY A 64 5.13 3.65 19.45
C GLY A 64 5.62 4.32 18.16
N GLN A 65 5.02 3.98 17.01
CA GLN A 65 5.40 4.49 15.71
C GLN A 65 5.02 5.98 15.59
N GLY A 66 5.91 6.78 15.02
CA GLY A 66 5.65 8.18 14.65
C GLY A 66 5.18 8.32 13.20
N ASP A 67 4.82 9.54 12.81
CA ASP A 67 4.51 9.86 11.42
C ASP A 67 5.73 9.79 10.49
N ALA A 68 5.48 9.52 9.20
CA ALA A 68 6.52 9.31 8.21
C ALA A 68 6.42 10.29 7.03
N LEU A 69 7.56 10.86 6.63
CA LEU A 69 7.66 11.62 5.38
C LEU A 69 7.72 10.74 4.13
N ASN A 70 8.09 9.47 4.31
CA ASN A 70 8.26 8.52 3.22
C ASN A 70 7.14 7.47 3.33
N PRO A 71 6.27 7.34 2.31
CA PRO A 71 5.16 6.39 2.35
C PRO A 71 5.65 4.95 2.49
N ASN A 72 6.82 4.61 1.95
CA ASN A 72 7.39 3.25 2.08
C ASN A 72 7.74 2.87 3.52
N ILE A 73 8.03 3.85 4.39
CA ILE A 73 8.27 3.59 5.82
C ILE A 73 6.96 3.24 6.50
N ILE A 74 5.89 3.99 6.22
CA ILE A 74 4.62 3.74 6.90
C ILE A 74 3.93 2.47 6.42
N THR A 75 4.00 2.17 5.12
CA THR A 75 3.39 0.95 4.58
C THR A 75 4.13 -0.29 5.05
N ASN A 76 5.47 -0.22 5.16
CA ASN A 76 6.24 -1.27 5.82
C ASN A 76 5.83 -1.47 7.27
N PHE A 77 5.70 -0.38 8.02
CA PHE A 77 5.23 -0.47 9.40
C PHE A 77 3.84 -1.14 9.49
N VAL A 78 2.86 -0.69 8.72
CA VAL A 78 1.49 -1.25 8.73
C VAL A 78 1.50 -2.74 8.37
N CYS A 79 2.20 -3.13 7.30
CA CYS A 79 2.28 -4.53 6.89
C CYS A 79 3.02 -5.42 7.91
N ASP A 80 4.07 -4.90 8.57
CA ASP A 80 4.77 -5.64 9.63
C ASP A 80 3.84 -5.90 10.84
N GLN A 81 2.94 -4.97 11.16
CA GLN A 81 2.01 -5.15 12.28
C GLN A 81 0.89 -6.14 11.98
N LEU A 82 0.58 -6.42 10.71
CA LEU A 82 -0.39 -7.46 10.35
C LEU A 82 -0.02 -8.82 10.97
N VAL A 83 1.27 -9.14 11.02
CA VAL A 83 1.79 -10.38 11.62
C VAL A 83 1.91 -10.27 13.13
N ASN A 84 2.40 -9.14 13.63
CA ASN A 84 2.84 -9.01 15.02
C ASN A 84 1.72 -8.60 15.99
N VAL A 85 0.67 -7.94 15.49
CA VAL A 85 -0.38 -7.35 16.31
C VAL A 85 -1.76 -7.83 15.85
N CYS A 86 -2.02 -7.83 14.55
CA CYS A 86 -3.38 -7.97 14.03
C CYS A 86 -3.84 -9.42 13.90
N GLY A 87 -2.92 -10.38 13.83
CA GLY A 87 -3.26 -11.79 13.60
C GLY A 87 -3.76 -12.06 12.16
N ALA A 88 -3.28 -11.28 11.20
CA ALA A 88 -3.72 -11.38 9.80
C ALA A 88 -3.27 -12.69 9.15
N ASN A 89 -4.09 -13.19 8.22
CA ASN A 89 -3.78 -14.41 7.47
C ASN A 89 -2.77 -14.17 6.33
N ASP A 90 -2.28 -15.26 5.72
CA ASP A 90 -1.29 -15.20 4.64
C ASP A 90 -1.78 -14.42 3.41
N ALA A 91 -3.09 -14.48 3.12
CA ALA A 91 -3.69 -13.75 2.00
C ALA A 91 -3.64 -12.22 2.23
N ALA A 92 -3.95 -11.77 3.45
CA ALA A 92 -3.84 -10.36 3.83
C ALA A 92 -2.39 -9.88 3.83
N GLN A 93 -1.44 -10.70 4.30
CA GLN A 93 -0.01 -10.37 4.24
C GLN A 93 0.47 -10.23 2.78
N SER A 94 0.05 -11.13 1.89
CA SER A 94 0.36 -11.05 0.47
C SER A 94 -0.24 -9.80 -0.17
N ALA A 95 -1.49 -9.47 0.13
CA ALA A 95 -2.13 -8.24 -0.36
C ALA A 95 -1.40 -6.98 0.12
N CYS A 96 -0.93 -6.96 1.37
CA CYS A 96 -0.12 -5.86 1.89
C CYS A 96 1.23 -5.73 1.19
N ALA A 97 1.91 -6.83 0.89
CA ALA A 97 3.14 -6.82 0.12
C ALA A 97 2.93 -6.26 -1.31
N ASP A 98 1.83 -6.62 -1.97
CA ASP A 98 1.46 -6.08 -3.28
C ASP A 98 1.17 -4.56 -3.20
N ALA A 99 0.44 -4.12 -2.15
CA ALA A 99 0.16 -2.71 -1.91
C ALA A 99 1.44 -1.89 -1.62
N GLN A 100 2.41 -2.46 -0.90
CA GLN A 100 3.73 -1.85 -0.73
C GLN A 100 4.48 -1.70 -2.06
N ALA A 101 4.46 -2.73 -2.91
CA ALA A 101 5.10 -2.68 -4.22
C ALA A 101 4.44 -1.63 -5.13
N LEU A 102 3.10 -1.50 -5.07
CA LEU A 102 2.36 -0.43 -5.74
C LEU A 102 2.85 0.94 -5.27
N VAL A 103 2.87 1.20 -3.96
CA VAL A 103 3.33 2.47 -3.39
C VAL A 103 4.77 2.80 -3.78
N GLN A 104 5.66 1.81 -3.79
CA GLN A 104 7.03 1.99 -4.27
C GLN A 104 7.07 2.41 -5.75
N GLY A 105 6.21 1.82 -6.58
CA GLY A 105 6.11 2.12 -8.00
C GLY A 105 5.51 3.50 -8.33
N LEU A 106 4.62 4.02 -7.48
CA LEU A 106 3.99 5.33 -7.69
C LEU A 106 5.00 6.49 -7.57
N GLY A 107 5.88 6.43 -6.56
CA GLY A 107 6.87 7.49 -6.29
C GLY A 107 6.29 8.83 -5.79
N THR A 108 4.97 8.95 -5.68
CA THR A 108 4.26 10.09 -5.11
C THR A 108 4.39 10.13 -3.58
N LYS A 109 4.19 11.32 -2.98
CA LYS A 109 4.27 11.56 -1.53
C LYS A 109 3.18 12.51 -1.05
N ASP A 110 1.97 12.24 -1.50
CA ASP A 110 0.77 13.01 -1.21
C ASP A 110 -0.42 12.06 -0.94
N GLN A 111 -1.61 12.66 -0.78
CA GLN A 111 -2.85 11.93 -0.51
C GLN A 111 -3.10 10.77 -1.47
N SER A 112 -2.78 10.92 -2.77
CA SER A 112 -3.01 9.85 -3.76
C SER A 112 -2.23 8.56 -3.44
N THR A 113 -1.13 8.68 -2.68
CA THR A 113 -0.34 7.52 -2.25
C THR A 113 -1.00 6.78 -1.10
N ALA A 114 -1.62 7.50 -0.17
CA ALA A 114 -2.41 6.91 0.90
C ALA A 114 -3.66 6.22 0.34
N ASP A 115 -4.36 6.90 -0.58
CA ASP A 115 -5.55 6.37 -1.24
C ASP A 115 -5.22 5.08 -2.02
N ALA A 116 -4.14 5.08 -2.80
CA ALA A 116 -3.74 3.90 -3.56
C ALA A 116 -3.36 2.70 -2.69
N PHE A 117 -2.74 2.93 -1.52
CA PHE A 117 -2.46 1.87 -0.57
C PHE A 117 -3.75 1.29 0.03
N ASN A 118 -4.65 2.16 0.49
CA ASN A 118 -5.92 1.74 1.10
C ASN A 118 -6.81 1.01 0.09
N GLU A 119 -6.93 1.52 -1.13
CA GLU A 119 -7.72 0.91 -2.20
C GLU A 119 -7.17 -0.48 -2.58
N ALA A 120 -5.84 -0.64 -2.62
CA ALA A 120 -5.21 -1.94 -2.88
C ALA A 120 -5.51 -2.99 -1.80
N LEU A 121 -5.88 -2.55 -0.59
CA LEU A 121 -6.32 -3.41 0.52
C LEU A 121 -7.84 -3.52 0.66
N GLY A 122 -8.60 -2.77 -0.15
CA GLY A 122 -10.06 -2.82 -0.19
C GLY A 122 -10.77 -1.86 0.77
N PHE A 123 -10.12 -0.77 1.18
CA PHE A 123 -10.66 0.26 2.07
C PHE A 123 -10.85 1.61 1.39
#